data_AF-F8DH92-F1
#
_entry.id   AF-F8DH92-F1
#
_cell.length_a   1.000
_cell.length_b   1.000
_cell.length_c   1.000
_cell.angle_alpha   90.00
_cell.angle_beta   90.00
_cell.angle_gamma   90.00
#
_symmetry.space_group_name_H-M   'P 1'
#
loop_
_entity.id
_entity.type
_entity.pdbx_description
1 polymer ?
#
loop_
_entity_poly.entity_id
_entity_poly.type
_entity_poly.pdbx_seq_one_letter_code
_entity_poly.pdbx_strand_id
1 'polypeptide(L)'
;MTNLEYVNSIIRSNDMIYIDTSSLMNVMELRKFLESYYQIFVDNNKRIIVTREVCLEIYRHLISKVETKQYKSQKVIEVLKQYKGIFIFEDENLNDTEAERAFADSELLSRITKEKIKHRQLLITNDKKLSVDVYNLNNLNSCLGAKISVCYISQDGLLHKGKTKLEDNFNIVNNKLKEIKIIGLYYHDKREINLKTRILDALSGVLVGTTITKYMPKLIRAIR
;
A
#
# COMPACT_ATOMS: atom_id res chain seq x y z
N MET A 1 8.81 -14.64 18.06
CA MET A 1 7.46 -14.07 18.12
C MET A 1 6.74 -14.43 16.83
N THR A 2 5.69 -15.23 16.93
CA THR A 2 4.81 -15.57 15.80
C THR A 2 4.02 -14.33 15.36
N ASN A 3 3.43 -14.37 14.17
CA ASN A 3 2.58 -13.26 13.75
C ASN A 3 1.34 -13.12 14.68
N LEU A 4 0.78 -14.23 15.15
CA LEU A 4 -0.35 -14.21 16.09
C LEU A 4 0.01 -13.53 17.43
N GLU A 5 1.18 -13.84 17.99
CA GLU A 5 1.68 -13.19 19.22
C GLU A 5 1.90 -11.68 19.01
N TYR A 6 2.45 -11.30 17.86
CA TYR A 6 2.62 -9.90 17.48
C TYR A 6 1.26 -9.17 17.40
N VAL A 7 0.27 -9.78 16.73
CA VAL A 7 -1.06 -9.20 16.57
C VAL A 7 -1.79 -9.08 17.90
N ASN A 8 -1.73 -10.10 18.75
CA ASN A 8 -2.31 -10.04 20.08
C ASN A 8 -1.69 -8.91 20.92
N SER A 9 -0.36 -8.78 20.88
CA SER A 9 0.36 -7.71 21.57
C SER A 9 -0.01 -6.31 21.06
N ILE A 10 -0.10 -6.13 19.74
CA ILE A 10 -0.42 -4.80 19.18
C ILE A 10 -1.88 -4.42 19.45
N ILE A 11 -2.83 -5.35 19.36
CA ILE A 11 -4.25 -5.08 19.66
C ILE A 11 -4.44 -4.77 21.14
N ARG A 12 -3.87 -5.60 22.04
CA ARG A 12 -3.98 -5.42 23.48
C ARG A 12 -3.41 -4.08 23.97
N SER A 13 -2.30 -3.66 23.38
CA SER A 13 -1.53 -2.51 23.86
C SER A 13 -1.98 -1.14 23.32
N ASN A 14 -2.97 -1.10 22.44
CA ASN A 14 -3.54 0.15 21.93
C ASN A 14 -4.97 0.34 22.46
N ASP A 15 -5.27 1.56 22.89
CA ASP A 15 -6.55 1.96 23.47
C ASP A 15 -7.60 2.16 22.37
N MET A 16 -7.19 2.80 21.27
CA MET A 16 -8.03 3.06 20.10
C MET A 16 -7.42 2.40 18.87
N ILE A 17 -8.26 1.78 18.06
CA ILE A 17 -7.85 1.10 16.83
C ILE A 17 -8.69 1.67 15.69
N TYR A 18 -8.05 2.36 14.75
CA TYR A 18 -8.69 2.92 13.57
C TYR A 18 -8.37 2.08 12.35
N ILE A 19 -9.28 2.09 11.37
CA ILE A 19 -9.04 1.53 10.05
C ILE A 19 -9.44 2.54 8.98
N ASP A 20 -8.61 2.65 7.96
CA ASP A 20 -8.82 3.58 6.84
C ASP A 20 -9.53 2.88 5.66
N THR A 21 -10.15 3.68 4.78
CA THR A 21 -10.83 3.25 3.55
C THR A 21 -9.91 2.38 2.68
N SER A 22 -8.63 2.73 2.55
CA SER A 22 -7.68 1.97 1.72
C SER A 22 -7.52 0.51 2.16
N SER A 23 -7.57 0.24 3.47
CA SER A 23 -7.55 -1.12 4.02
C SER A 23 -8.89 -1.81 3.88
N LEU A 24 -9.99 -1.09 4.12
CA LEU A 24 -11.33 -1.67 3.97
C LEU A 24 -11.60 -2.12 2.53
N MET A 25 -11.21 -1.31 1.55
CA MET A 25 -11.46 -1.56 0.12
C MET A 25 -10.60 -2.69 -0.49
N ASN A 26 -9.66 -3.26 0.26
CA ASN A 26 -8.98 -4.52 -0.06
C ASN A 26 -9.78 -5.70 0.53
N VAL A 27 -10.97 -5.92 -0.02
CA VAL A 27 -12.02 -6.79 0.53
C VAL A 27 -11.54 -8.20 0.86
N MET A 28 -10.74 -8.80 0.00
CA MET A 28 -10.28 -10.19 0.19
C MET A 28 -9.28 -10.29 1.35
N GLU A 29 -8.34 -9.36 1.40
CA GLU A 29 -7.35 -9.24 2.46
C GLU A 29 -8.01 -8.89 3.80
N LEU A 30 -8.97 -7.96 3.80
CA LEU A 30 -9.78 -7.62 4.97
C LEU A 30 -10.51 -8.85 5.50
N ARG A 31 -11.14 -9.65 4.63
CA ARG A 31 -11.85 -10.86 5.05
C ARG A 31 -10.89 -11.86 5.73
N LYS A 32 -9.76 -12.16 5.10
CA LYS A 32 -8.73 -13.06 5.68
C LYS A 32 -8.21 -12.54 7.02
N PHE A 33 -7.99 -11.24 7.14
CA PHE A 33 -7.59 -10.58 8.39
C PHE A 33 -8.61 -10.79 9.50
N LEU A 34 -9.89 -10.56 9.21
CA LEU A 34 -10.96 -10.74 10.19
C LEU A 34 -11.10 -12.23 10.56
N GLU A 35 -11.05 -13.14 9.60
CA GLU A 35 -11.09 -14.59 9.85
C GLU A 35 -9.94 -15.05 10.76
N SER A 36 -8.73 -14.50 10.56
CA SER A 36 -7.53 -14.89 11.31
C SER A 36 -7.49 -14.33 12.73
N TYR A 37 -8.03 -13.14 12.96
CA TYR A 37 -7.82 -12.40 14.20
C TYR A 37 -9.08 -11.98 14.94
N TYR A 38 -10.28 -12.36 14.47
CA TYR A 38 -11.54 -12.03 15.14
C TYR A 38 -11.51 -12.35 16.63
N GLN A 39 -11.06 -13.55 17.00
CA GLN A 39 -11.03 -13.98 18.40
C GLN A 39 -10.09 -13.12 19.26
N ILE A 40 -8.98 -12.62 18.70
CA ILE A 40 -8.07 -11.72 19.43
C ILE A 40 -8.76 -10.42 19.80
N PHE A 41 -9.58 -9.84 18.92
CA PHE A 41 -10.35 -8.64 19.23
C PHE A 41 -11.37 -8.90 20.34
N VAL A 42 -12.08 -10.03 20.26
CA VAL A 42 -13.08 -10.45 21.26
C VAL A 42 -12.42 -10.68 22.63
N ASP A 43 -11.35 -11.46 22.70
CA ASP A 43 -10.67 -11.84 23.95
C ASP A 43 -10.06 -10.62 24.67
N ASN A 44 -9.60 -9.62 23.90
CA ASN A 44 -9.04 -8.39 24.46
C ASN A 44 -10.10 -7.30 24.69
N ASN A 45 -11.39 -7.57 24.40
CA ASN A 45 -12.47 -6.57 24.42
C ASN A 45 -12.09 -5.30 23.63
N LYS A 46 -11.51 -5.49 22.44
CA LYS A 46 -11.09 -4.42 21.53
C LYS A 46 -11.99 -4.39 20.32
N ARG A 47 -12.22 -3.19 19.81
CA ARG A 47 -13.01 -2.94 18.60
C ARG A 47 -12.28 -1.96 17.70
N ILE A 48 -12.52 -2.10 16.40
CA ILE A 48 -12.00 -1.25 15.34
C ILE A 48 -13.01 -0.13 15.10
N ILE A 49 -12.56 1.11 15.21
CA ILE A 49 -13.34 2.31 14.96
C ILE A 49 -13.28 2.62 13.47
N VAL A 50 -14.44 2.58 12.83
CA VAL A 50 -14.67 3.12 11.49
C VAL A 50 -15.19 4.53 11.69
N THR A 51 -14.33 5.52 11.50
CA THR A 51 -14.71 6.91 11.75
C THR A 51 -15.75 7.37 10.74
N ARG A 52 -16.45 8.44 11.10
CA ARG A 52 -17.48 9.05 10.25
C ARG A 52 -17.01 9.31 8.83
N GLU A 53 -15.79 9.81 8.67
CA GLU A 53 -15.23 10.16 7.37
C GLU A 53 -14.93 8.93 6.50
N VAL A 54 -14.51 7.83 7.14
CA VAL A 54 -14.35 6.54 6.47
C VAL A 54 -15.72 5.98 6.06
N CYS A 55 -16.74 6.11 6.91
CA CYS A 55 -18.12 5.75 6.56
C CYS A 55 -18.64 6.56 5.36
N LEU A 56 -18.43 7.88 5.35
CA LEU A 56 -18.79 8.77 4.24
C LEU A 56 -18.07 8.38 2.94
N GLU A 57 -16.80 8.00 3.01
CA GLU A 57 -16.05 7.61 1.82
C GLU A 57 -16.53 6.28 1.24
N ILE A 58 -16.84 5.28 2.09
CA ILE A 58 -17.46 4.02 1.67
C ILE A 58 -18.81 4.30 1.01
N TYR A 59 -19.64 5.16 1.61
CA TYR A 59 -20.93 5.55 1.05
C TYR A 59 -20.78 6.26 -0.30
N ARG A 60 -19.85 7.21 -0.41
CA ARG A 60 -19.51 7.88 -1.69
C ARG A 60 -19.12 6.87 -2.76
N HIS A 61 -18.34 5.85 -2.41
CA HIS A 61 -17.97 4.79 -3.35
C HIS A 61 -19.14 3.86 -3.70
N LEU A 62 -20.09 3.63 -2.79
CA LEU A 62 -21.31 2.86 -3.02
C LEU A 62 -22.21 3.52 -4.09
N ILE A 63 -22.36 4.84 -4.05
CA ILE A 63 -23.15 5.61 -5.03
C ILE A 63 -22.34 6.04 -6.27
N SER A 64 -21.06 5.67 -6.34
CA SER A 64 -20.19 6.02 -7.45
C SER A 64 -20.63 5.34 -8.75
N LYS A 65 -20.49 6.06 -9.87
CA LYS A 65 -20.66 5.51 -11.22
C LYS A 65 -19.52 4.57 -11.65
N VAL A 66 -18.44 4.50 -10.87
CA VAL A 66 -17.32 3.58 -11.11
C VAL A 66 -17.65 2.22 -10.51
N GLU A 67 -18.04 1.28 -11.38
CA GLU A 67 -18.52 -0.06 -11.00
C GLU A 67 -17.57 -0.79 -10.04
N THR A 68 -16.25 -0.70 -10.25
CA THR A 68 -15.27 -1.36 -9.38
C THR A 68 -15.27 -0.81 -7.95
N LYS A 69 -15.48 0.50 -7.77
CA LYS A 69 -15.58 1.15 -6.45
C LYS A 69 -16.90 0.81 -5.78
N GLN A 70 -17.99 0.83 -6.54
CA GLN A 70 -19.31 0.44 -6.06
C GLN A 70 -19.33 -1.02 -5.58
N TYR A 71 -18.87 -1.95 -6.41
CA TYR A 71 -18.80 -3.37 -6.08
C TYR A 71 -17.96 -3.62 -4.82
N LYS A 72 -16.76 -3.04 -4.75
CA LYS A 72 -15.91 -3.16 -3.55
C LYS A 72 -16.62 -2.64 -2.30
N SER A 73 -17.29 -1.49 -2.38
CA SER A 73 -17.98 -0.90 -1.23
C SER A 73 -19.16 -1.73 -0.77
N GLN A 74 -19.94 -2.31 -1.70
CA GLN A 74 -20.99 -3.27 -1.35
C GLN A 74 -20.42 -4.47 -0.58
N LYS A 75 -19.29 -5.01 -1.05
CA LYS A 75 -18.61 -6.13 -0.38
C LYS A 75 -17.99 -5.75 0.97
N VAL A 76 -17.47 -4.53 1.12
CA VAL A 76 -17.04 -4.01 2.42
C VAL A 76 -18.22 -3.99 3.39
N ILE A 77 -19.38 -3.47 2.98
CA ILE A 77 -20.58 -3.43 3.84
C ILE A 77 -21.04 -4.84 4.25
N GLU A 78 -21.00 -5.82 3.34
CA GLU A 78 -21.28 -7.22 3.67
C GLU A 78 -20.32 -7.76 4.74
N VAL A 79 -19.02 -7.51 4.60
CA VAL A 79 -17.98 -7.92 5.57
C VAL A 79 -18.21 -7.23 6.92
N LEU A 80 -18.43 -5.91 6.93
CA LEU A 80 -18.66 -5.14 8.16
C LEU A 80 -19.91 -5.64 8.90
N LYS A 81 -20.99 -5.99 8.19
CA LYS A 81 -22.19 -6.60 8.79
C LYS A 81 -21.90 -7.97 9.40
N GLN A 82 -21.13 -8.80 8.69
CA GLN A 82 -20.75 -10.15 9.17
C GLN A 82 -19.93 -10.08 10.46
N TYR A 83 -19.01 -9.11 10.57
CA TYR A 83 -18.08 -8.98 11.69
C TYR A 83 -18.43 -7.84 12.65
N LYS A 84 -19.70 -7.39 12.67
CA LYS A 84 -20.16 -6.19 13.41
C LYS A 84 -19.73 -6.12 14.88
N GLY A 85 -19.55 -7.27 15.54
CA GLY A 85 -19.21 -7.35 16.96
C GLY A 85 -17.86 -6.74 17.32
N ILE A 86 -16.94 -6.63 16.34
CA ILE A 86 -15.60 -6.06 16.55
C ILE A 86 -15.44 -4.68 15.92
N PHE A 87 -16.52 -4.06 15.45
CA PHE A 87 -16.50 -2.70 14.89
C PHE A 87 -17.31 -1.73 15.74
N ILE A 88 -16.87 -0.46 15.73
CA ILE A 88 -17.64 0.70 16.18
C ILE A 88 -17.78 1.60 14.97
N PHE A 89 -19.02 1.95 14.63
CA PHE A 89 -19.33 2.86 13.52
C PHE A 89 -19.71 4.22 14.08
N GLU A 90 -19.13 5.26 13.50
CA GLU A 90 -19.52 6.65 13.77
C GLU A 90 -20.32 7.19 12.57
N ASP A 91 -21.39 6.50 12.21
CA ASP A 91 -22.20 6.76 11.02
C ASP A 91 -23.42 7.66 11.28
N GLU A 92 -23.41 8.41 12.38
CA GLU A 92 -24.51 9.32 12.71
C GLU A 92 -24.60 10.47 11.69
N ASN A 93 -25.79 10.61 11.09
CA ASN A 93 -26.17 11.71 10.19
C ASN A 93 -25.29 11.85 8.94
N LEU A 94 -24.99 10.75 8.25
CA LEU A 94 -24.36 10.80 6.93
C LEU A 94 -25.27 11.56 5.94
N ASN A 95 -24.73 12.57 5.26
CA ASN A 95 -25.43 13.25 4.16
C ASN A 95 -24.54 13.35 2.91
N ASP A 96 -25.21 13.48 1.76
CA ASP A 96 -24.55 13.47 0.45
C ASP A 96 -23.58 14.66 0.29
N THR A 97 -23.93 15.83 0.81
CA THR A 97 -23.10 17.05 0.70
C THR A 97 -21.78 16.94 1.45
N GLU A 98 -21.78 16.28 2.61
CA GLU A 98 -20.56 16.02 3.39
C GLU A 98 -19.77 14.86 2.80
N ALA A 99 -20.42 13.86 2.21
CA ALA A 99 -19.72 12.79 1.51
C ALA A 99 -18.87 13.31 0.34
N GLU A 100 -19.34 14.33 -0.38
CA GLU A 100 -18.57 15.00 -1.44
C GLU A 100 -17.32 15.71 -0.92
N ARG A 101 -17.37 16.25 0.30
CA ARG A 101 -16.28 17.01 0.94
C ARG A 101 -15.40 16.15 1.85
N ALA A 102 -15.80 14.92 2.14
CA ALA A 102 -15.09 14.05 3.06
C ALA A 102 -13.71 13.66 2.51
N PHE A 103 -12.69 13.98 3.30
CA PHE A 103 -11.31 13.54 3.13
C PHE A 103 -10.91 12.76 4.38
N ALA A 104 -11.00 11.43 4.30
CA ALA A 104 -10.72 10.55 5.44
C ALA A 104 -9.30 10.74 5.99
N ASP A 105 -8.29 10.86 5.11
CA ASP A 105 -6.90 11.02 5.49
C ASP A 105 -6.65 12.21 6.44
N SER A 106 -7.14 13.40 6.08
CA SER A 106 -6.90 14.62 6.87
C SER A 106 -7.61 14.59 8.22
N GLU A 107 -8.82 14.04 8.25
CA GLU A 107 -9.60 13.95 9.48
C GLU A 107 -9.08 12.85 10.40
N LEU A 108 -8.64 11.71 9.85
CA LEU A 108 -7.93 10.68 10.61
C LEU A 108 -6.62 11.25 11.20
N LEU A 109 -5.82 11.99 10.43
CA LEU A 109 -4.60 12.63 10.93
C LEU A 109 -4.89 13.63 12.06
N SER A 110 -5.87 14.51 11.86
CA SER A 110 -6.32 15.49 12.86
C SER A 110 -6.76 14.81 14.15
N ARG A 111 -7.58 13.77 14.03
CA ARG A 111 -8.11 13.02 15.17
C ARG A 111 -7.02 12.27 15.90
N ILE A 112 -6.17 11.53 15.18
CA ILE A 112 -5.06 10.80 15.78
C ILE A 112 -4.14 11.75 16.55
N THR A 113 -3.88 12.93 15.97
CA THR A 113 -3.07 13.97 16.62
C THR A 113 -3.69 14.44 17.93
N LYS A 114 -5.01 14.70 17.96
CA LYS A 114 -5.73 15.14 19.16
C LYS A 114 -5.74 14.05 20.25
N GLU A 115 -6.06 12.82 19.88
CA GLU A 115 -6.22 11.71 20.83
C GLU A 115 -4.88 11.19 21.38
N LYS A 116 -3.76 11.46 20.69
CA LYS A 116 -2.44 10.97 21.13
C LYS A 116 -2.00 11.52 22.47
N ILE A 117 -2.60 12.61 22.94
CA ILE A 117 -2.31 13.19 24.25
C ILE A 117 -2.63 12.17 25.36
N LYS A 118 -3.65 11.32 25.17
CA LYS A 118 -4.16 10.42 26.22
C LYS A 118 -4.13 8.95 25.83
N HIS A 119 -4.25 8.63 24.55
CA HIS A 119 -4.52 7.27 24.10
C HIS A 119 -3.41 6.72 23.22
N ARG A 120 -3.00 5.47 23.50
CA ARG A 120 -2.19 4.68 22.57
C ARG A 120 -3.08 4.26 21.43
N GLN A 121 -2.62 4.47 20.20
CA GLN A 121 -3.46 4.34 19.03
C GLN A 121 -2.84 3.40 18.02
N LEU A 122 -3.66 2.61 17.34
CA LEU A 122 -3.28 1.82 16.18
C LEU A 122 -4.06 2.32 14.97
N LEU A 123 -3.37 2.69 13.90
CA LEU A 123 -3.98 2.85 12.57
C LEU A 123 -3.67 1.63 11.70
N ILE A 124 -4.71 1.03 11.13
CA ILE A 124 -4.62 0.04 10.08
C ILE A 124 -4.89 0.73 8.74
N THR A 125 -3.87 0.88 7.91
CA THR A 125 -3.97 1.50 6.58
C THR A 125 -3.06 0.80 5.58
N ASN A 126 -3.56 0.62 4.35
CA ASN A 126 -2.76 0.15 3.22
C ASN A 126 -2.23 1.32 2.38
N ASP A 127 -2.62 2.56 2.69
CA ASP A 127 -2.02 3.76 2.12
C ASP A 127 -0.64 4.03 2.77
N LYS A 128 0.39 3.99 1.93
CA LYS A 128 1.79 4.16 2.36
C LYS A 128 2.10 5.58 2.81
N LYS A 129 1.46 6.59 2.23
CA LYS A 129 1.67 8.00 2.59
C LYS A 129 1.03 8.28 3.93
N LEU A 130 -0.25 7.92 4.09
CA LEU A 130 -0.95 8.05 5.37
C LEU A 130 -0.23 7.29 6.48
N SER A 131 0.27 6.08 6.18
CA SER A 131 1.08 5.30 7.13
C SER A 131 2.30 6.07 7.63
N VAL A 132 3.03 6.74 6.74
CA VAL A 132 4.22 7.52 7.08
C VAL A 132 3.85 8.78 7.85
N ASP A 133 2.85 9.53 7.38
CA ASP A 133 2.40 10.78 7.99
C ASP A 133 1.94 10.54 9.45
N VAL A 134 1.12 9.51 9.66
CA VAL A 134 0.62 9.14 10.99
C VAL A 134 1.75 8.65 11.89
N TYR A 135 2.69 7.86 11.37
CA TYR A 135 3.83 7.41 12.16
C TYR A 135 4.72 8.58 12.60
N ASN A 136 4.90 9.59 11.73
CA ASN A 136 5.69 10.78 12.00
C ASN A 136 5.11 11.66 13.11
N LEU A 137 3.81 11.52 13.44
CA LEU A 137 3.21 12.19 14.61
C LEU A 137 3.89 11.78 15.93
N ASN A 138 4.56 10.63 15.99
CA ASN A 138 5.36 10.23 17.16
C ASN A 138 6.62 11.08 17.35
N ASN A 139 7.09 11.77 16.31
CA ASN A 139 8.34 12.53 16.31
C ASN A 139 8.11 14.04 16.48
N LEU A 140 6.89 14.46 16.83
CA LEU A 140 6.56 15.87 17.06
C LEU A 140 7.10 16.32 18.42
N ASN A 141 7.94 17.37 18.41
CA ASN A 141 8.47 17.96 19.64
C ASN A 141 7.41 18.74 20.44
N SER A 142 6.51 19.44 19.73
CA SER A 142 5.50 20.31 20.36
C SER A 142 4.24 19.57 20.80
N CYS A 143 4.07 18.32 20.37
CA CYS A 143 2.92 17.51 20.70
C CYS A 143 3.44 16.17 21.18
N LEU A 144 3.81 16.07 22.45
CA LEU A 144 4.20 14.81 23.09
C LEU A 144 2.94 14.04 23.52
N GLY A 145 3.03 12.72 23.61
CA GLY A 145 1.89 11.91 24.00
C GLY A 145 2.15 10.41 23.93
N ALA A 146 1.07 9.66 24.05
CA ALA A 146 1.04 8.23 23.89
C ALA A 146 1.44 7.79 22.47
N LYS A 147 1.99 6.58 22.40
CA LYS A 147 2.54 6.00 21.18
C LYS A 147 1.44 5.73 20.15
N ILE A 148 1.72 6.09 18.89
CA ILE A 148 0.92 5.72 17.73
C ILE A 148 1.62 4.59 17.00
N SER A 149 0.92 3.48 16.81
CA SER A 149 1.31 2.33 16.01
C SER A 149 0.63 2.40 14.65
N VAL A 150 1.31 1.94 13.61
CA VAL A 150 0.73 1.86 12.26
C VAL A 150 0.98 0.47 11.72
N CYS A 151 -0.04 -0.14 11.13
CA CYS A 151 -0.03 -1.45 10.53
C CYS A 151 -0.72 -1.46 9.16
N TYR A 152 -0.43 -2.46 8.34
CA TYR A 152 -1.13 -2.74 7.10
C TYR A 152 -1.52 -4.22 7.04
N ILE A 153 -2.54 -4.53 6.24
CA ILE A 153 -2.98 -5.90 5.97
C ILE A 153 -2.28 -6.40 4.69
N SER A 154 -1.57 -7.53 4.76
CA SER A 154 -0.94 -8.14 3.58
C SER A 154 -1.95 -8.87 2.69
N GLN A 155 -1.48 -9.35 1.53
CA GLN A 155 -2.28 -10.14 0.58
C GLN A 155 -2.84 -11.44 1.20
N ASP A 156 -2.16 -11.95 2.23
CA ASP A 156 -2.57 -13.15 2.96
C ASP A 156 -3.48 -12.84 4.15
N GLY A 157 -3.87 -11.57 4.34
CA GLY A 157 -4.66 -11.13 5.49
C GLY A 157 -3.87 -10.97 6.77
N LEU A 158 -2.54 -11.10 6.73
CA LEU A 158 -1.70 -10.96 7.91
C LEU A 158 -1.48 -9.49 8.25
N LEU A 159 -1.50 -9.15 9.53
CA LEU A 159 -1.22 -7.80 9.99
C LEU A 159 0.30 -7.62 10.20
N HIS A 160 0.86 -6.59 9.57
CA HIS A 160 2.28 -6.25 9.65
C HIS A 160 2.48 -4.79 9.99
N LYS A 161 3.68 -4.45 10.49
CA LYS A 161 4.06 -3.06 10.76
C LYS A 161 4.04 -2.23 9.47
N GLY A 162 3.39 -1.07 9.54
CA GLY A 162 3.28 -0.09 8.46
C GLY A 162 4.62 0.53 8.10
N LYS A 163 4.67 1.18 6.94
CA LYS A 163 5.85 1.95 6.52
C LYS A 163 6.00 3.18 7.41
N THR A 164 7.24 3.43 7.84
CA THR A 164 7.58 4.54 8.73
C THR A 164 8.41 5.63 8.05
N LYS A 165 8.86 5.38 6.82
CA LYS A 165 9.54 6.33 5.94
C LYS A 165 9.12 6.03 4.50
N LEU A 166 8.98 7.08 3.69
CA LEU A 166 8.97 6.91 2.24
C LEU A 166 10.41 6.62 1.82
N GLU A 167 10.61 5.60 1.00
CA GLU A 167 11.92 5.37 0.38
C GLU A 167 12.21 6.56 -0.54
N ASP A 168 13.37 7.19 -0.39
CA ASP A 168 13.77 8.28 -1.27
C ASP A 168 13.77 7.75 -2.72
N ASN A 169 12.92 8.32 -3.57
CA ASN A 169 12.90 8.01 -5.01
C ASN A 169 14.29 8.14 -5.65
N PHE A 170 15.18 8.95 -5.05
CA PHE A 170 16.60 9.04 -5.44
C PHE A 170 17.35 7.72 -5.35
N ASN A 171 17.12 6.90 -4.32
CA ASN A 171 17.81 5.63 -4.15
C ASN A 171 17.30 4.57 -5.12
N ILE A 172 16.01 4.57 -5.43
CA ILE A 172 15.40 3.67 -6.42
C ILE A 172 15.86 4.04 -7.84
N VAL A 173 15.87 5.33 -8.18
CA VAL A 173 16.38 5.83 -9.46
C VAL A 173 17.88 5.56 -9.58
N ASN A 174 18.68 5.82 -8.54
CA ASN A 174 20.12 5.53 -8.55
C ASN A 174 20.43 4.03 -8.63
N ASN A 175 19.65 3.17 -7.98
CA ASN A 175 19.82 1.73 -8.07
C ASN A 175 19.42 1.20 -9.45
N LYS A 176 18.29 1.67 -10.02
CA LYS A 176 17.92 1.36 -11.42
C LYS A 176 18.94 1.88 -12.42
N LEU A 177 19.47 3.10 -12.23
CA LEU A 177 20.53 3.65 -13.07
C LEU A 177 21.83 2.86 -12.94
N LYS A 178 22.18 2.38 -11.74
CA LYS A 178 23.32 1.49 -11.52
C LYS A 178 23.13 0.13 -12.20
N GLU A 179 21.95 -0.48 -12.09
CA GLU A 179 21.63 -1.72 -12.82
C GLU A 179 21.71 -1.52 -14.34
N ILE A 180 21.12 -0.44 -14.88
CA ILE A 180 21.22 -0.11 -16.31
C ILE A 180 22.68 0.12 -16.72
N LYS A 181 23.50 0.74 -15.89
CA LYS A 181 24.92 0.98 -16.16
C LYS A 181 25.74 -0.30 -16.12
N ILE A 182 25.46 -1.22 -15.19
CA ILE A 182 26.08 -2.55 -15.10
C ILE A 182 25.70 -3.39 -16.32
N ILE A 183 24.42 -3.39 -16.70
CA ILE A 183 23.93 -4.05 -17.92
C ILE A 183 24.62 -3.44 -19.15
N GLY A 184 24.70 -2.11 -19.24
CA GLY A 184 25.40 -1.40 -20.31
C GLY A 184 26.87 -1.78 -20.42
N LEU A 185 27.59 -1.88 -19.30
CA LEU A 185 28.99 -2.33 -19.24
C LEU A 185 29.13 -3.81 -19.65
N TYR A 186 28.27 -4.70 -19.15
CA TYR A 186 28.24 -6.11 -19.53
C TYR A 186 28.01 -6.32 -21.03
N TYR A 187 27.14 -5.52 -21.65
CA TYR A 187 26.89 -5.56 -23.09
C TYR A 187 27.95 -4.82 -23.91
N HIS A 188 28.68 -3.85 -23.35
CA HIS A 188 29.80 -3.18 -24.03
C HIS A 188 31.01 -4.12 -24.14
N ASP A 189 31.31 -4.83 -23.05
CA ASP A 189 32.41 -5.81 -22.97
C ASP A 189 32.13 -7.01 -23.90
N LYS A 190 30.88 -7.48 -23.95
CA LYS A 190 30.46 -8.50 -24.92
C LYS A 190 30.45 -8.02 -26.37
N ARG A 191 30.26 -6.72 -26.64
CA ARG A 191 30.27 -6.16 -28.01
C ARG A 191 31.68 -5.96 -28.54
N GLU A 192 32.66 -5.58 -27.72
CA GLU A 192 34.06 -5.51 -28.16
C GLU A 192 34.61 -6.91 -28.48
N ILE A 193 34.25 -7.92 -27.67
CA ILE A 193 34.60 -9.32 -27.93
C ILE A 193 33.88 -9.85 -29.18
N ASN A 194 32.61 -9.51 -29.40
CA ASN A 194 31.85 -9.93 -30.60
C ASN A 194 32.21 -9.18 -31.89
N LEU A 195 32.62 -7.90 -31.82
CA LEU A 195 32.92 -7.13 -33.04
C LEU A 195 34.27 -7.57 -33.64
N LYS A 196 35.28 -7.84 -32.80
CA LYS A 196 36.57 -8.39 -33.26
C LYS A 196 36.44 -9.80 -33.83
N THR A 197 35.61 -10.66 -33.22
CA THR A 197 35.34 -12.01 -33.73
C THR A 197 34.48 -11.98 -34.99
N ARG A 198 33.40 -11.18 -35.05
CA ARG A 198 32.53 -11.11 -36.25
C ARG A 198 33.19 -10.44 -37.45
N ILE A 199 34.15 -9.53 -37.27
CA ILE A 199 34.93 -8.97 -38.40
C ILE A 199 35.91 -10.03 -38.94
N LEU A 200 36.51 -10.86 -38.07
CA LEU A 200 37.33 -12.00 -38.52
C LEU A 200 36.49 -13.08 -39.22
N ASP A 201 35.28 -13.37 -38.73
CA ASP A 201 34.38 -14.36 -39.31
C ASP A 201 33.78 -13.89 -40.65
N ALA A 202 33.46 -12.59 -40.78
CA ALA A 202 32.95 -12.02 -42.03
C ALA A 202 34.00 -11.92 -43.15
N LEU A 203 35.29 -11.91 -42.80
CA LEU A 203 36.40 -11.92 -43.77
C LEU A 203 36.82 -13.34 -44.19
N SER A 204 36.30 -14.41 -43.56
CA SER A 204 36.81 -15.78 -43.74
C SER A 204 35.81 -16.84 -44.26
N GLY A 205 34.52 -16.56 -44.46
CA GLY A 205 33.62 -17.56 -45.07
C GLY A 205 32.27 -16.97 -45.48
N VAL A 206 31.97 -16.81 -46.77
CA VAL A 206 31.39 -17.84 -47.66
C VAL A 206 30.02 -18.36 -47.18
N LEU A 207 28.98 -17.95 -47.93
CA LEU A 207 27.64 -18.52 -48.06
C LEU A 207 26.82 -18.76 -46.77
N VAL A 208 25.68 -18.06 -46.64
CA VAL A 208 24.30 -18.63 -46.66
C VAL A 208 23.28 -17.57 -46.18
N GLY A 209 22.27 -17.30 -47.03
CA GLY A 209 20.88 -17.20 -46.57
C GLY A 209 20.29 -15.84 -46.17
N THR A 210 20.00 -15.01 -47.17
CA THR A 210 18.71 -14.30 -47.45
C THR A 210 17.77 -13.72 -46.35
N THR A 211 18.12 -13.66 -45.07
CA THR A 211 17.17 -13.25 -44.01
C THR A 211 17.46 -11.89 -43.36
N ILE A 212 18.57 -11.24 -43.69
CA ILE A 212 19.02 -10.01 -43.00
C ILE A 212 18.47 -8.72 -43.64
N THR A 213 18.00 -8.75 -44.88
CA THR A 213 17.54 -7.54 -45.59
C THR A 213 16.17 -7.01 -45.14
N LYS A 214 15.36 -7.78 -44.40
CA LYS A 214 13.97 -7.37 -44.08
C LYS A 214 13.83 -6.46 -42.85
N TYR A 215 14.82 -6.41 -41.96
CA TYR A 215 14.71 -5.69 -40.68
C TYR A 215 15.66 -4.49 -40.52
N MET A 216 16.55 -4.27 -41.50
CA MET A 216 17.54 -3.19 -41.46
C MET A 216 16.96 -1.76 -41.50
N PRO A 217 15.85 -1.45 -42.20
CA PRO A 217 15.28 -0.10 -42.21
C PRO A 217 14.58 0.33 -40.91
N LYS A 218 14.19 -0.62 -40.06
CA LYS A 218 13.48 -0.31 -38.79
C LYS A 218 14.43 -0.01 -37.63
N LEU A 219 15.67 -0.51 -37.67
CA LEU A 219 16.67 -0.25 -36.63
C LEU A 219 17.23 1.18 -36.69
N ILE A 220 17.34 1.76 -37.88
CA ILE A 220 17.94 3.09 -38.09
C ILE A 220 17.05 4.23 -37.54
N ARG A 221 15.74 3.98 -37.35
CA ARG A 221 14.80 4.99 -36.84
C ARG A 221 14.75 5.11 -35.31
N ALA A 222 15.41 4.21 -34.58
CA ALA A 222 15.43 4.19 -33.11
C ALA A 222 16.72 4.80 -32.51
N ILE A 223 17.60 5.39 -33.34
CA ILE A 223 18.87 6.01 -32.93
C ILE A 223 18.94 7.47 -33.44
N ARG A 224 17.83 8.21 -33.38
CA ARG A 224 17.84 9.68 -33.47
C ARG A 224 17.22 10.26 -32.23
#